data_AF-A0A4Q8QP23-F1
#
_entry.id   AF-A0A4Q8QP23-F1
#
_cell.length_a   1.000
_cell.length_b   1.000
_cell.length_c   1.000
_cell.angle_alpha   90.00
_cell.angle_beta   90.00
_cell.angle_gamma   90.00
#
_symmetry.space_group_name_H-M   'P 1'
#
loop_
_entity.id
_entity.type
_entity.pdbx_description
1 polymer ?
#
loop_
_entity_poly.entity_id
_entity_poly.type
_entity_poly.pdbx_seq_one_letter_code
_entity_poly.pdbx_strand_id
1 'polypeptide(L)'
;MRDGVARFIIRRLAVTGPKVPTAELLFADGVNVIWGASNTGKSFTVKLLDFMSGAKPKMLPNINQRQGYNKAWLDLILPTSGQVTLVRALAGGSFGLYNHWVQPDTKEEATRTLSPEHKGKDSLSGFLLAEIGIADKSFSKTQHAAKVAFSFRHFVPYLLTEETDMMGEWPPIRISDFNSDTLDKNVLKFIATGIDDSAVIETPSPDAQKSINSGKVQMVEEMLATAEQELNREYPDPSDLENQLAKLDKATDELQSTLVQRQNELDQLRLDRRFIVDSIAETQERQTGSFPKMRRQSRPAV
;
A
#
# COMPACT_ATOMS: atom_id res chain seq x y z
N MET A 1 -17.14 -42.17 -11.74
CA MET A 1 -17.01 -41.13 -10.71
C MET A 1 -18.27 -40.29 -10.80
N ARG A 2 -19.02 -40.08 -9.71
CA ARG A 2 -20.28 -39.32 -9.77
C ARG A 2 -19.97 -37.90 -10.23
N ASP A 3 -20.64 -37.45 -11.28
CA ASP A 3 -20.77 -36.06 -11.74
C ASP A 3 -21.46 -35.20 -10.66
N GLY A 4 -20.81 -35.06 -9.50
CA GLY A 4 -21.38 -34.47 -8.30
C GLY A 4 -20.98 -33.02 -8.18
N VAL A 5 -21.95 -32.12 -8.33
CA VAL A 5 -21.86 -30.73 -7.86
C VAL A 5 -21.23 -30.72 -6.46
N ALA A 6 -20.20 -29.90 -6.24
CA ALA A 6 -19.60 -29.71 -4.93
C ALA A 6 -20.67 -29.21 -3.95
N ARG A 7 -20.89 -29.96 -2.86
CA ARG A 7 -21.96 -29.68 -1.88
C ARG A 7 -21.41 -29.77 -0.47
N PHE A 8 -21.90 -28.88 0.39
CA PHE A 8 -21.71 -28.98 1.83
C PHE A 8 -22.96 -29.62 2.41
N ILE A 9 -22.79 -30.69 3.17
CA ILE A 9 -23.92 -31.41 3.78
C ILE A 9 -23.78 -31.29 5.29
N ILE A 10 -24.78 -30.70 5.94
CA ILE A 10 -24.87 -30.66 7.40
C ILE A 10 -25.49 -31.96 7.88
N ARG A 11 -24.88 -32.60 8.90
CA ARG A 11 -25.35 -33.87 9.46
C ARG A 11 -25.76 -33.77 10.91
N ARG A 12 -25.05 -32.98 11.70
CA ARG A 12 -25.40 -32.75 13.10
C ARG A 12 -25.03 -31.34 13.51
N LEU A 13 -25.91 -30.73 14.30
CA LEU A 13 -25.63 -29.53 15.07
C LEU A 13 -25.87 -29.85 16.53
N ALA A 14 -24.87 -29.68 17.38
CA ALA A 14 -24.99 -29.96 18.81
C ALA A 14 -24.43 -28.83 19.67
N VAL A 15 -24.94 -28.71 20.89
CA VAL A 15 -24.43 -27.82 21.93
C VAL A 15 -24.16 -28.61 23.19
N THR A 16 -23.04 -28.32 23.83
CA THR A 16 -22.61 -28.99 25.06
C THR A 16 -22.24 -28.00 26.15
N GLY A 17 -22.27 -28.46 27.39
CA GLY A 17 -21.97 -27.68 28.57
C GLY A 17 -21.74 -28.58 29.80
N PRO A 18 -20.95 -28.14 30.78
CA PRO A 18 -20.44 -29.01 31.85
C PRO A 18 -21.52 -29.52 32.81
N LYS A 19 -22.69 -28.86 32.87
CA LYS A 19 -23.78 -29.16 33.82
C LYS A 19 -25.15 -29.25 33.14
N VAL A 20 -25.18 -29.33 31.82
CA VAL A 20 -26.41 -29.45 31.03
C VAL A 20 -26.27 -30.64 30.08
N PRO A 21 -27.35 -31.40 29.83
CA PRO A 21 -27.30 -32.50 28.87
C PRO A 21 -26.97 -31.96 27.48
N THR A 22 -26.31 -32.77 26.65
CA THR A 22 -26.08 -32.42 25.25
C THR A 22 -27.42 -32.26 24.54
N ALA A 23 -27.61 -31.14 23.85
CA ALA A 23 -28.73 -30.96 22.93
C ALA A 23 -28.21 -31.04 21.51
N GLU A 24 -28.85 -31.85 20.67
CA GLU A 24 -28.44 -32.07 19.28
C GLU A 24 -29.62 -32.11 18.32
N LEU A 25 -29.32 -31.75 17.08
CA LEU A 25 -30.18 -31.87 15.92
C LEU A 25 -29.44 -32.69 14.87
N LEU A 26 -30.08 -33.78 14.44
CA LEU A 26 -29.58 -34.66 13.39
C LEU A 26 -30.30 -34.36 12.09
N PHE A 27 -29.55 -34.28 11.00
CA PHE A 27 -30.07 -33.96 9.67
C PHE A 27 -29.95 -35.19 8.75
N ALA A 28 -31.08 -35.55 8.15
CA ALA A 28 -31.15 -36.59 7.13
C ALA A 28 -30.94 -36.01 5.73
N ASP A 29 -30.78 -36.89 4.73
CA ASP A 29 -30.79 -36.47 3.33
C ASP A 29 -32.17 -35.92 2.94
N GLY A 30 -32.17 -34.86 2.13
CA GLY A 30 -33.38 -34.22 1.63
C GLY A 30 -33.88 -33.09 2.53
N VAL A 31 -35.20 -32.88 2.52
CA VAL A 31 -35.85 -31.79 3.25
C VAL A 31 -36.02 -32.17 4.72
N ASN A 32 -35.45 -31.36 5.61
CA ASN A 32 -35.59 -31.52 7.06
C ASN A 32 -36.51 -30.41 7.58
N VAL A 33 -37.55 -30.77 8.34
CA VAL A 33 -38.49 -29.81 8.94
C VAL A 33 -38.33 -29.83 10.45
N ILE A 34 -37.90 -28.70 11.02
CA ILE A 34 -37.80 -28.53 12.47
C ILE A 34 -39.08 -27.83 12.96
N TRP A 35 -39.92 -28.56 13.70
CA TRP A 35 -41.15 -28.03 14.28
C TRP A 35 -41.12 -28.01 15.80
N GLY A 36 -41.99 -27.21 16.41
CA GLY A 36 -42.14 -27.09 17.85
C GLY A 36 -42.88 -25.80 18.23
N ALA A 37 -43.29 -25.67 19.50
CA ALA A 37 -43.98 -24.48 19.99
C ALA A 37 -43.15 -23.20 19.76
N SER A 38 -43.79 -22.03 19.67
CA SER A 38 -43.09 -20.75 19.55
C SER A 38 -42.11 -20.54 20.73
N ASN A 39 -40.99 -19.85 20.47
CA ASN A 39 -39.94 -19.57 21.46
C ASN A 39 -39.21 -20.78 22.09
N THR A 40 -39.22 -21.93 21.41
CA THR A 40 -38.51 -23.15 21.86
C THR A 40 -37.07 -23.26 21.34
N GLY A 41 -36.55 -22.25 20.64
CA GLY A 41 -35.19 -22.26 20.12
C GLY A 41 -35.07 -22.59 18.62
N LYS A 42 -36.17 -22.68 17.86
CA LYS A 42 -36.12 -22.87 16.40
C LYS A 42 -35.29 -21.80 15.68
N SER A 43 -35.55 -20.52 15.96
CA SER A 43 -34.76 -19.41 15.40
C SER A 43 -33.32 -19.41 15.91
N PHE A 44 -33.08 -19.95 17.11
CA PHE A 44 -31.73 -20.10 17.65
C PHE A 44 -30.90 -21.09 16.84
N THR A 45 -31.49 -22.16 16.29
CA THR A 45 -30.81 -23.09 15.38
C THR A 45 -30.19 -22.38 14.18
N VAL A 46 -30.94 -21.49 13.53
CA VAL A 46 -30.45 -20.72 12.36
C VAL A 46 -29.30 -19.80 12.78
N LYS A 47 -29.45 -19.07 13.90
CA LYS A 47 -28.38 -18.23 14.47
C LYS A 47 -27.14 -19.03 14.85
N LEU A 48 -27.31 -20.27 15.31
CA LEU A 48 -26.21 -21.14 15.68
C LEU A 48 -25.47 -21.67 14.44
N LEU A 49 -26.18 -22.00 13.37
CA LEU A 49 -25.57 -22.31 12.07
C LEU A 49 -24.79 -21.10 11.53
N ASP A 50 -25.38 -19.91 11.59
CA ASP A 50 -24.72 -18.67 11.21
C ASP A 50 -23.44 -18.44 12.03
N PHE A 51 -23.50 -18.65 13.35
CA PHE A 51 -22.33 -18.62 14.23
C PHE A 51 -21.25 -19.64 13.86
N MET A 52 -21.64 -20.87 13.54
CA MET A 52 -20.70 -21.92 13.11
C MET A 52 -20.12 -21.68 11.72
N SER A 53 -20.73 -20.82 10.91
CA SER A 53 -20.19 -20.32 9.63
C SER A 53 -19.28 -19.08 9.78
N GLY A 54 -18.97 -18.67 11.03
CA GLY A 54 -18.01 -17.60 11.32
C GLY A 54 -18.62 -16.28 11.82
N ALA A 55 -19.92 -16.22 12.13
CA ALA A 55 -20.49 -15.02 12.72
C ALA A 55 -19.87 -14.68 14.10
N LYS A 56 -19.96 -13.41 14.49
CA LYS A 56 -19.41 -12.94 15.77
C LYS A 56 -20.28 -13.46 16.94
N PRO A 57 -19.71 -13.77 18.11
CA PRO A 57 -20.48 -14.29 19.26
C PRO A 57 -21.64 -13.39 19.69
N LYS A 58 -21.49 -12.07 19.53
CA LYS A 58 -22.53 -11.07 19.82
C LYS A 58 -23.82 -11.25 19.00
N MET A 59 -23.79 -12.00 17.90
CA MET A 59 -24.96 -12.28 17.06
C MET A 59 -25.79 -13.44 17.58
N LEU A 60 -25.25 -14.25 18.51
CA LEU A 60 -26.02 -15.27 19.19
C LEU A 60 -26.88 -14.61 20.28
N PRO A 61 -28.22 -14.74 20.22
CA PRO A 61 -29.08 -14.14 21.23
C PRO A 61 -28.85 -14.78 22.60
N ASN A 62 -29.06 -14.01 23.66
CA ASN A 62 -29.02 -14.50 25.02
C ASN A 62 -30.42 -14.98 25.41
N ILE A 63 -30.68 -16.28 25.23
CA ILE A 63 -31.96 -16.92 25.55
C ILE A 63 -31.79 -17.88 26.72
N ASN A 64 -32.86 -18.14 27.47
CA ASN A 64 -32.82 -19.05 28.62
C ASN A 64 -32.36 -20.46 28.22
N GLN A 65 -32.74 -20.93 27.04
CA GLN A 65 -32.37 -22.25 26.51
C GLN A 65 -30.88 -22.40 26.22
N ARG A 66 -30.12 -21.29 26.15
CA ARG A 66 -28.67 -21.30 25.94
C ARG A 66 -27.90 -21.44 27.27
N GLN A 67 -28.54 -21.16 28.41
CA GLN A 67 -27.85 -21.15 29.70
C GLN A 67 -27.23 -22.51 30.01
N GLY A 68 -25.98 -22.50 30.47
CA GLY A 68 -25.22 -23.70 30.80
C GLY A 68 -24.44 -24.31 29.63
N TYR A 69 -24.80 -24.02 28.38
CA TYR A 69 -24.02 -24.44 27.20
C TYR A 69 -22.81 -23.53 26.99
N ASN A 70 -21.68 -24.10 26.58
CA ASN A 70 -20.43 -23.37 26.35
C ASN A 70 -19.74 -23.72 25.02
N LYS A 71 -20.09 -24.82 24.34
CA LYS A 71 -19.54 -25.20 23.04
C LYS A 71 -20.65 -25.56 22.05
N ALA A 72 -20.37 -25.31 20.78
CA ALA A 72 -21.16 -25.75 19.64
C ALA A 72 -20.31 -26.65 18.74
N TRP A 73 -20.97 -27.66 18.17
CA TRP A 73 -20.38 -28.71 17.35
C TRP A 73 -21.19 -28.83 16.07
N LEU A 74 -20.52 -28.94 14.93
CA LEU A 74 -21.14 -29.02 13.61
C LEU A 74 -20.45 -30.11 12.80
N ASP A 75 -21.20 -31.16 12.47
CA ASP A 75 -20.73 -32.23 11.61
C ASP A 75 -21.12 -31.95 10.17
N LEU A 76 -20.13 -32.03 9.29
CA LEU A 76 -20.26 -31.75 7.87
C LEU A 76 -19.75 -32.93 7.04
N ILE A 77 -20.27 -33.03 5.82
CA ILE A 77 -19.59 -33.70 4.70
C ILE A 77 -19.20 -32.60 3.72
N LEU A 78 -17.89 -32.48 3.50
CA LEU A 78 -17.27 -31.51 2.61
C LEU A 78 -16.81 -32.20 1.31
N PRO A 79 -16.76 -31.48 0.17
CA PRO A 79 -16.41 -32.04 -1.13
C PRO A 79 -15.02 -32.68 -1.20
N THR A 80 -14.03 -32.06 -0.55
CA THR A 80 -12.63 -32.50 -0.61
C THR A 80 -12.22 -33.21 0.67
N SER A 81 -12.50 -32.61 1.83
CA SER A 81 -12.12 -33.20 3.13
C SER A 81 -13.01 -34.35 3.60
N GLY A 82 -14.18 -34.58 2.97
CA GLY A 82 -15.10 -35.62 3.39
C GLY A 82 -15.75 -35.31 4.74
N GLN A 83 -15.81 -36.28 5.65
CA GLN A 83 -16.45 -36.10 6.96
C GLN A 83 -15.58 -35.27 7.89
N VAL A 84 -16.12 -34.19 8.44
CA VAL A 84 -15.43 -33.36 9.43
C VAL A 84 -16.36 -32.94 10.56
N THR A 85 -15.78 -32.63 11.71
CA THR A 85 -16.46 -31.94 12.81
C THR A 85 -15.78 -30.60 13.08
N LEU A 86 -16.56 -29.52 13.11
CA LEU A 86 -16.15 -28.22 13.59
C LEU A 86 -16.65 -28.03 15.03
N VAL A 87 -15.78 -27.51 15.91
CA VAL A 87 -16.14 -27.12 17.27
C VAL A 87 -15.78 -25.68 17.54
N ARG A 88 -16.61 -24.96 18.28
CA ARG A 88 -16.31 -23.60 18.73
C ARG A 88 -16.91 -23.31 20.09
N ALA A 89 -16.18 -22.59 20.94
CA ALA A 89 -16.74 -22.08 22.18
C ALA A 89 -17.80 -21.00 21.88
N LEU A 90 -18.95 -21.06 22.55
CA LEU A 90 -20.04 -20.08 22.39
C LEU A 90 -19.65 -18.66 22.82
N ALA A 91 -18.59 -18.51 23.61
CA ALA A 91 -17.98 -17.23 23.94
C ALA A 91 -17.18 -16.63 22.76
N GLY A 92 -16.86 -17.42 21.75
CA GLY A 92 -16.07 -17.03 20.58
C GLY A 92 -14.70 -17.71 20.54
N GLY A 93 -13.76 -17.05 19.85
CA GLY A 93 -12.43 -17.61 19.56
C GLY A 93 -12.41 -18.48 18.31
N SER A 94 -11.33 -19.24 18.19
CA SER A 94 -11.03 -20.12 17.07
C SER A 94 -11.91 -21.36 17.03
N PHE A 95 -11.95 -21.97 15.85
CA PHE A 95 -12.62 -23.24 15.61
C PHE A 95 -11.62 -24.38 15.75
N GLY A 96 -12.00 -25.46 16.42
CA GLY A 96 -11.32 -26.75 16.29
C GLY A 96 -11.89 -27.51 15.09
N LEU A 97 -11.03 -28.13 14.30
CA LEU A 97 -11.40 -28.99 13.18
C LEU A 97 -10.92 -30.42 13.46
N TYR A 98 -11.83 -31.39 13.35
CA TYR A 98 -11.53 -32.82 13.30
C TYR A 98 -11.77 -33.33 11.87
N ASN A 99 -10.87 -34.18 11.37
CA ASN A 99 -10.94 -34.76 10.01
C ASN A 99 -11.84 -36.00 9.92
N HIS A 100 -12.71 -36.21 10.90
CA HIS A 100 -13.74 -37.23 10.97
C HIS A 100 -14.83 -36.76 11.93
N TRP A 101 -15.96 -37.48 11.98
CA TRP A 101 -16.99 -37.20 12.96
C TRP A 101 -16.59 -37.68 14.35
N VAL A 102 -16.68 -36.78 15.32
CA VAL A 102 -16.43 -37.08 16.74
C VAL A 102 -17.69 -36.88 17.57
N GLN A 103 -17.80 -37.57 18.70
CA GLN A 103 -18.90 -37.29 19.62
C GLN A 103 -18.72 -35.91 20.30
N PRO A 104 -19.80 -35.14 20.50
CA PRO A 104 -19.74 -33.92 21.28
C PRO A 104 -19.16 -34.20 22.67
N ASP A 105 -18.33 -33.27 23.15
CA ASP A 105 -17.52 -33.43 24.37
C ASP A 105 -16.50 -34.59 24.34
N THR A 106 -16.08 -35.03 23.16
CA THR A 106 -14.90 -35.90 23.03
C THR A 106 -13.69 -35.32 23.75
N LYS A 107 -12.86 -36.20 24.29
CA LYS A 107 -11.54 -35.87 24.87
C LYS A 107 -10.42 -35.85 23.83
N GLU A 108 -10.74 -36.21 22.59
CA GLU A 108 -9.82 -36.11 21.47
C GLU A 108 -9.40 -34.65 21.25
N GLU A 109 -8.16 -34.42 20.82
CA GLU A 109 -7.69 -33.10 20.43
C GLU A 109 -8.05 -32.80 18.98
N ALA A 110 -8.43 -31.55 18.70
CA ALA A 110 -8.74 -31.12 17.35
C ALA A 110 -7.51 -31.25 16.45
N THR A 111 -7.69 -31.82 15.26
CA THR A 111 -6.62 -32.01 14.26
C THR A 111 -6.00 -30.68 13.84
N ARG A 112 -6.82 -29.61 13.75
CA ARG A 112 -6.36 -28.25 13.41
C ARG A 112 -7.16 -27.20 14.17
N THR A 113 -6.55 -26.03 14.32
CA THR A 113 -7.24 -24.82 14.79
C THR A 113 -7.41 -23.85 13.63
N LEU A 114 -8.63 -23.39 13.38
CA LEU A 114 -8.96 -22.43 12.34
C LEU A 114 -9.32 -21.07 12.96
N SER A 115 -8.68 -20.00 12.47
CA SER A 115 -8.95 -18.63 12.88
C SER A 115 -10.39 -18.21 12.51
N PRO A 116 -11.10 -17.48 13.40
CA PRO A 116 -12.40 -16.90 13.07
C PRO A 116 -12.27 -15.68 12.13
N GLU A 117 -11.10 -15.02 12.14
CA GLU A 117 -10.79 -13.93 11.22
C GLU A 117 -10.25 -14.47 9.91
N HIS A 118 -10.70 -13.91 8.79
CA HIS A 118 -10.22 -14.29 7.47
C HIS A 118 -8.79 -13.76 7.26
N LYS A 119 -7.80 -14.63 7.55
CA LYS A 119 -6.37 -14.41 7.40
C LYS A 119 -5.74 -15.59 6.64
N GLY A 120 -6.05 -15.70 5.35
CA GLY A 120 -5.54 -16.79 4.50
C GLY A 120 -6.19 -18.16 4.79
N LYS A 121 -5.46 -19.24 4.45
CA LYS A 121 -5.98 -20.62 4.44
C LYS A 121 -6.27 -21.20 5.83
N ASP A 122 -5.58 -20.73 6.86
CA ASP A 122 -5.77 -21.18 8.25
C ASP A 122 -6.98 -20.52 8.95
N SER A 123 -7.82 -19.81 8.19
CA SER A 123 -9.10 -19.30 8.67
C SER A 123 -10.25 -20.25 8.33
N LEU A 124 -11.33 -20.26 9.13
CA LEU A 124 -12.53 -21.04 8.81
C LEU A 124 -13.02 -20.71 7.40
N SER A 125 -13.07 -19.41 7.09
CA SER A 125 -13.48 -18.93 5.78
C SER A 125 -12.56 -19.44 4.67
N GLY A 126 -11.23 -19.39 4.85
CA GLY A 126 -10.27 -19.87 3.86
C GLY A 126 -10.39 -21.38 3.64
N PHE A 127 -10.55 -22.14 4.72
CA PHE A 127 -10.79 -23.58 4.68
C PHE A 127 -12.06 -23.93 3.90
N LEU A 128 -13.21 -23.34 4.26
CA LEU A 128 -14.48 -23.60 3.57
C LEU A 128 -14.46 -23.14 2.11
N LEU A 129 -13.81 -22.02 1.78
CA LEU A 129 -13.70 -21.60 0.38
C LEU A 129 -12.82 -22.54 -0.45
N ALA A 130 -11.75 -23.09 0.13
CA ALA A 130 -10.89 -24.07 -0.54
C ALA A 130 -11.65 -25.36 -0.90
N GLU A 131 -12.60 -25.80 -0.05
CA GLU A 131 -13.43 -26.98 -0.29
C GLU A 131 -14.33 -26.89 -1.53
N ILE A 132 -14.67 -25.68 -1.97
CA ILE A 132 -15.45 -25.43 -3.20
C ILE A 132 -14.58 -24.91 -4.35
N GLY A 133 -13.24 -24.98 -4.22
CA GLY A 133 -12.31 -24.54 -5.26
C GLY A 133 -12.19 -23.02 -5.42
N ILE A 134 -12.67 -22.23 -4.46
CA ILE A 134 -12.56 -20.78 -4.46
C ILE A 134 -11.37 -20.39 -3.58
N ALA A 135 -10.15 -20.55 -4.09
CA ALA A 135 -8.96 -20.11 -3.38
C ALA A 135 -8.54 -18.69 -3.82
N ASP A 136 -8.19 -17.84 -2.85
CA ASP A 136 -7.45 -16.59 -3.06
C ASP A 136 -8.13 -15.59 -4.03
N LYS A 137 -9.43 -15.32 -3.84
CA LYS A 137 -10.22 -14.33 -4.61
C LYS A 137 -10.50 -13.04 -3.82
N SER A 138 -10.35 -11.90 -4.48
CA SER A 138 -10.53 -10.54 -3.90
C SER A 138 -11.43 -9.67 -4.79
N PHE A 139 -12.35 -8.92 -4.19
CA PHE A 139 -13.40 -8.13 -4.87
C PHE A 139 -13.32 -6.64 -4.58
N SER A 140 -13.66 -5.81 -5.55
CA SER A 140 -13.77 -4.36 -5.40
C SER A 140 -14.93 -3.94 -4.48
N LYS A 141 -14.61 -3.39 -3.30
CA LYS A 141 -15.48 -2.82 -2.25
C LYS A 141 -16.22 -1.56 -2.68
N THR A 142 -15.64 -0.79 -3.58
CA THR A 142 -16.08 0.57 -3.94
C THR A 142 -16.01 0.78 -5.44
N GLN A 143 -16.63 1.87 -5.92
CA GLN A 143 -16.49 2.36 -7.31
C GLN A 143 -15.03 2.71 -7.67
N HIS A 144 -14.14 2.80 -6.67
CA HIS A 144 -12.71 3.06 -6.79
C HIS A 144 -11.87 1.77 -6.69
N ALA A 145 -12.52 0.60 -6.79
CA ALA A 145 -11.90 -0.71 -6.86
C ALA A 145 -11.13 -1.20 -5.61
N ALA A 146 -11.25 -0.53 -4.45
CA ALA A 146 -10.59 -0.98 -3.20
C ALA A 146 -10.93 -2.44 -2.88
N LYS A 147 -9.95 -3.35 -2.83
CA LYS A 147 -10.19 -4.80 -2.74
C LYS A 147 -10.54 -5.26 -1.31
N VAL A 148 -11.65 -5.99 -1.17
CA VAL A 148 -11.99 -6.82 0.00
C VAL A 148 -11.74 -8.28 -0.35
N ALA A 149 -11.05 -8.99 0.54
CA ALA A 149 -10.92 -10.43 0.41
C ALA A 149 -12.30 -11.11 0.49
N PHE A 150 -12.57 -12.02 -0.45
CA PHE A 150 -13.79 -12.80 -0.41
C PHE A 150 -13.74 -13.77 0.76
N SER A 151 -14.69 -13.62 1.68
CA SER A 151 -14.90 -14.56 2.77
C SER A 151 -16.14 -15.42 2.55
N PHE A 152 -16.18 -16.59 3.16
CA PHE A 152 -17.33 -17.50 3.19
C PHE A 152 -18.58 -16.81 3.74
N ARG A 153 -18.42 -15.77 4.58
CA ARG A 153 -19.52 -14.95 5.10
C ARG A 153 -20.36 -14.30 4.00
N HIS A 154 -19.81 -14.06 2.82
CA HIS A 154 -20.56 -13.52 1.68
C HIS A 154 -21.58 -14.52 1.12
N PHE A 155 -21.40 -15.83 1.31
CA PHE A 155 -22.40 -16.83 0.92
C PHE A 155 -23.53 -16.97 1.93
N VAL A 156 -23.26 -16.69 3.21
CA VAL A 156 -24.15 -17.06 4.31
C VAL A 156 -25.58 -16.51 4.17
N PRO A 157 -25.82 -15.25 3.78
CA PRO A 157 -27.19 -14.74 3.59
C PRO A 157 -28.00 -15.51 2.53
N TYR A 158 -27.33 -16.11 1.55
CA TYR A 158 -27.96 -16.94 0.51
C TYR A 158 -28.15 -18.41 0.94
N LEU A 159 -27.49 -18.84 2.02
CA LEU A 159 -27.58 -20.19 2.58
C LEU A 159 -28.53 -20.26 3.79
N LEU A 160 -28.53 -19.21 4.61
CA LEU A 160 -29.30 -19.09 5.84
C LEU A 160 -30.13 -17.82 5.75
N THR A 161 -31.44 -17.97 5.54
CA THR A 161 -32.38 -16.85 5.45
C THR A 161 -33.39 -16.92 6.59
N GLU A 162 -33.63 -15.79 7.23
CA GLU A 162 -34.60 -15.66 8.33
C GLU A 162 -35.90 -15.00 7.86
N GLU A 163 -36.97 -15.24 8.61
CA GLU A 163 -38.31 -14.70 8.30
C GLU A 163 -38.31 -13.18 8.11
N THR A 164 -37.61 -12.45 8.97
CA THR A 164 -37.49 -10.99 8.88
C THR A 164 -36.83 -10.53 7.59
N ASP A 165 -35.79 -11.24 7.13
CA ASP A 165 -35.11 -10.92 5.87
C ASP A 165 -35.98 -11.24 4.65
N MET A 166 -36.79 -12.30 4.73
CA MET A 166 -37.74 -12.66 3.67
C MET A 166 -38.89 -11.66 3.53
N MET A 167 -39.32 -11.07 4.65
CA MET A 167 -40.43 -10.12 4.69
C MET A 167 -39.99 -8.65 4.56
N GLY A 168 -38.69 -8.39 4.53
CA GLY A 168 -38.14 -7.04 4.46
C GLY A 168 -38.44 -6.34 3.13
N GLU A 169 -38.50 -5.01 3.16
CA GLU A 169 -38.67 -4.18 1.96
C GLU A 169 -37.35 -3.99 1.18
N TRP A 170 -36.23 -4.51 1.70
CA TRP A 170 -34.92 -4.39 1.07
C TRP A 170 -34.68 -5.50 0.03
N PRO A 171 -33.77 -5.27 -0.93
CA PRO A 171 -33.45 -6.26 -1.94
C PRO A 171 -32.88 -7.55 -1.33
N PRO A 172 -33.30 -8.75 -1.77
CA PRO A 172 -32.75 -10.04 -1.32
C PRO A 172 -31.26 -10.24 -1.61
N ILE A 173 -30.67 -9.39 -2.45
CA ILE A 173 -29.25 -9.39 -2.78
C ILE A 173 -28.39 -8.84 -1.64
N ARG A 174 -29.00 -8.11 -0.69
CA ARG A 174 -28.31 -7.37 0.37
C ARG A 174 -27.65 -8.34 1.36
N ILE A 175 -26.33 -8.23 1.51
CA ILE A 175 -25.54 -9.15 2.35
C ILE A 175 -25.41 -8.59 3.77
N SER A 176 -25.31 -7.26 3.90
CA SER A 176 -25.15 -6.59 5.19
C SER A 176 -25.63 -5.14 5.13
N ASP A 177 -26.13 -4.63 6.26
CA ASP A 177 -26.47 -3.21 6.39
C ASP A 177 -25.28 -2.26 6.20
N PHE A 178 -24.06 -2.76 6.43
CA PHE A 178 -22.84 -1.95 6.40
C PHE A 178 -22.10 -2.03 5.05
N ASN A 179 -22.58 -2.86 4.12
CA ASN A 179 -21.99 -2.98 2.80
C ASN A 179 -22.51 -1.87 1.88
N SER A 180 -21.69 -1.51 0.89
CA SER A 180 -22.16 -0.67 -0.21
C SER A 180 -23.00 -1.52 -1.18
N ASP A 181 -24.01 -0.94 -1.81
CA ASP A 181 -24.78 -1.59 -2.88
C ASP A 181 -23.87 -2.14 -4.01
N THR A 182 -22.71 -1.51 -4.21
CA THR A 182 -21.72 -1.94 -5.20
C THR A 182 -21.08 -3.27 -4.80
N LEU A 183 -20.71 -3.43 -3.52
CA LEU A 183 -20.12 -4.67 -3.02
C LEU A 183 -21.12 -5.83 -3.12
N ASP A 184 -22.37 -5.61 -2.70
CA ASP A 184 -23.39 -6.67 -2.71
C ASP A 184 -23.72 -7.12 -4.15
N LYS A 185 -23.80 -6.19 -5.10
CA LYS A 185 -23.96 -6.52 -6.54
C LYS A 185 -22.77 -7.31 -7.09
N ASN A 186 -21.54 -6.90 -6.79
CA ASN A 186 -20.34 -7.55 -7.29
C ASN A 186 -20.17 -8.96 -6.70
N VAL A 187 -20.54 -9.15 -5.43
CA VAL A 187 -20.59 -10.47 -4.80
C VAL A 187 -21.60 -11.37 -5.50
N LEU A 188 -22.85 -10.92 -5.71
CA LEU A 188 -23.82 -11.78 -6.40
C LEU A 188 -23.37 -12.09 -7.83
N LYS A 189 -22.86 -11.08 -8.56
CA LYS A 189 -22.30 -11.28 -9.90
C LYS A 189 -21.26 -12.38 -9.89
N PHE A 190 -20.33 -12.37 -8.93
CA PHE A 190 -19.33 -13.42 -8.80
C PHE A 190 -19.95 -14.79 -8.50
N ILE A 191 -20.89 -14.87 -7.56
CA ILE A 191 -21.55 -16.13 -7.20
C ILE A 191 -22.29 -16.71 -8.41
N ALA A 192 -22.95 -15.87 -9.20
CA ALA A 192 -23.75 -16.29 -10.35
C ALA A 192 -22.91 -16.62 -11.59
N THR A 193 -21.79 -15.93 -11.80
CA THR A 193 -21.02 -16.01 -13.07
C THR A 193 -19.66 -16.67 -12.93
N GLY A 194 -19.11 -16.76 -11.71
CA GLY A 194 -17.73 -17.19 -11.46
C GLY A 194 -16.66 -16.20 -11.93
N ILE A 195 -17.05 -15.06 -12.52
CA ILE A 195 -16.15 -14.03 -13.03
C ILE A 195 -15.88 -13.03 -11.90
N ASP A 196 -14.62 -12.86 -11.53
CA ASP A 196 -14.20 -11.83 -10.59
C ASP A 196 -13.93 -10.50 -11.30
N ASP A 197 -13.94 -9.39 -10.54
CA ASP A 197 -13.54 -8.07 -11.03
C ASP A 197 -12.03 -7.83 -10.80
N SER A 198 -11.22 -8.88 -10.78
CA SER A 198 -9.79 -8.79 -10.45
C SER A 198 -8.98 -7.95 -11.45
N ALA A 199 -9.48 -7.81 -12.68
CA ALA A 199 -8.92 -6.99 -13.75
C ALA A 199 -9.22 -5.48 -13.60
N VAL A 200 -10.09 -5.08 -12.67
CA VAL A 200 -10.39 -3.67 -12.42
C VAL A 200 -9.26 -3.07 -11.58
N ILE A 201 -8.58 -2.07 -12.16
CA ILE A 201 -7.46 -1.37 -11.52
C ILE A 201 -8.01 -0.49 -10.38
N GLU A 202 -7.45 -0.65 -9.18
CA GLU A 202 -7.69 0.24 -8.04
C GLU A 202 -7.35 1.68 -8.40
N THR A 203 -8.32 2.58 -8.24
CA THR A 203 -8.10 4.01 -8.32
C THR A 203 -8.15 4.57 -6.89
N PRO A 204 -7.20 5.40 -6.46
CA PRO A 204 -7.26 5.99 -5.14
C PRO A 204 -8.54 6.82 -4.98
N SER A 205 -9.21 6.69 -3.84
CA SER A 205 -10.37 7.53 -3.53
C SER A 205 -9.97 9.00 -3.43
N PRO A 206 -10.90 9.95 -3.62
CA PRO A 206 -10.60 11.39 -3.54
C PRO A 206 -9.92 11.79 -2.22
N ASP A 207 -10.29 11.16 -1.11
CA ASP A 207 -9.71 11.43 0.22
C ASP A 207 -8.32 10.83 0.38
N ALA A 208 -8.08 9.63 -0.16
CA ALA A 208 -6.74 9.05 -0.21
C ALA A 208 -5.81 9.91 -1.07
N GLN A 209 -6.31 10.43 -2.20
CA GLN A 209 -5.54 11.32 -3.06
C GLN A 209 -5.22 12.65 -2.36
N LYS A 210 -6.16 13.22 -1.59
CA LYS A 210 -5.91 14.41 -0.76
C LYS A 210 -4.83 14.16 0.30
N SER A 211 -4.88 13.02 0.99
CA SER A 211 -3.88 12.65 2.01
C SER A 211 -2.48 12.41 1.41
N ILE A 212 -2.40 11.78 0.24
CA ILE A 212 -1.15 11.61 -0.50
C ILE A 212 -0.59 12.98 -0.92
N ASN A 213 -1.45 13.87 -1.43
CA ASN A 213 -1.02 15.20 -1.84
C ASN A 213 -0.57 16.04 -0.64
N SER A 214 -1.24 15.98 0.51
CA SER A 214 -0.79 16.68 1.72
C SER A 214 0.56 16.15 2.22
N GLY A 215 0.79 14.84 2.18
CA GLY A 215 2.09 14.26 2.53
C GLY A 215 3.22 14.71 1.58
N LYS A 216 2.93 14.82 0.28
CA LYS A 216 3.89 15.36 -0.70
C LYS A 216 4.21 16.83 -0.44
N VAL A 217 3.21 17.64 -0.10
CA VAL A 217 3.42 19.05 0.27
C VAL A 217 4.31 19.16 1.50
N GLN A 218 4.04 18.36 2.54
CA GLN A 218 4.83 18.36 3.76
C GLN A 218 6.30 17.96 3.52
N MET A 219 6.55 16.97 2.65
CA MET A 219 7.91 16.59 2.25
C MET A 219 8.63 17.71 1.50
N VAL A 220 7.93 18.42 0.60
CA VAL A 220 8.49 19.57 -0.11
C VAL A 220 8.80 20.72 0.85
N GLU A 221 7.93 20.98 1.82
CA GLU A 221 8.16 21.98 2.87
C GLU A 221 9.39 21.64 3.73
N GLU A 222 9.61 20.37 4.05
CA GLU A 222 10.79 19.91 4.79
C GLU A 222 12.08 20.05 3.97
N MET A 223 12.03 19.74 2.67
CA MET A 223 13.14 19.97 1.75
C MET A 223 13.45 21.48 1.60
N LEU A 224 12.41 22.32 1.52
CA LEU A 224 12.56 23.77 1.45
C LEU A 224 13.21 24.31 2.74
N ALA A 225 12.72 23.89 3.90
CA ALA A 225 13.27 24.30 5.19
C ALA A 225 14.75 23.89 5.35
N THR A 226 15.11 22.69 4.86
CA THR A 226 16.50 22.22 4.85
C THR A 226 17.37 23.09 3.94
N ALA A 227 16.89 23.38 2.72
CA ALA A 227 17.59 24.24 1.77
C ALA A 227 17.75 25.68 2.30
N GLU A 228 16.72 26.23 2.96
CA GLU A 228 16.78 27.54 3.61
C GLU A 228 17.76 27.56 4.79
N GLN A 229 17.84 26.49 5.56
CA GLN A 229 18.84 26.36 6.63
C GLN A 229 20.26 26.25 6.08
N GLU A 230 20.47 25.48 5.01
CA GLU A 230 21.77 25.41 4.33
C GLU A 230 22.17 26.78 3.77
N LEU A 231 21.25 27.48 3.10
CA LEU A 231 21.46 28.82 2.58
C LEU A 231 21.81 29.81 3.68
N ASN A 232 21.07 29.84 4.79
CA ASN A 232 21.35 30.72 5.93
C ASN A 232 22.66 30.36 6.65
N ARG A 233 23.08 29.09 6.63
CA ARG A 233 24.35 28.66 7.23
C ARG A 233 25.55 29.10 6.37
N GLU A 234 25.45 28.95 5.06
CA GLU A 234 26.53 29.29 4.13
C GLU A 234 26.59 30.79 3.81
N TYR A 235 25.43 31.46 3.83
CA TYR A 235 25.28 32.88 3.50
C TYR A 235 24.39 33.60 4.54
N PRO A 236 24.89 33.79 5.78
CA PRO A 236 24.10 34.33 6.89
C PRO A 236 23.71 35.81 6.75
N ASP A 237 24.34 36.55 5.83
CA ASP A 237 24.02 37.94 5.56
C ASP A 237 24.04 38.23 4.04
N PRO A 238 22.87 38.40 3.39
CA PRO A 238 22.79 38.77 1.97
C PRO A 238 23.54 40.06 1.64
N SER A 239 23.68 40.98 2.60
CA SER A 239 24.40 42.23 2.41
C SER A 239 25.92 42.03 2.32
N ASP A 240 26.46 40.93 2.88
CA ASP A 240 27.88 40.62 2.78
C ASP A 240 28.25 40.20 1.35
N LEU A 241 27.34 39.55 0.61
CA LEU A 241 27.56 39.23 -0.81
C LEU A 241 27.60 40.48 -1.69
N GLU A 242 26.66 41.41 -1.52
CA GLU A 242 26.67 42.69 -2.26
C GLU A 242 27.91 43.53 -1.92
N ASN A 243 28.32 43.55 -0.65
CA ASN A 243 29.54 44.22 -0.20
C ASN A 243 30.81 43.56 -0.76
N GLN A 244 30.86 42.23 -0.84
CA GLN A 244 31.96 41.49 -1.45
C GLN A 244 32.06 41.75 -2.96
N LEU A 245 30.92 41.80 -3.65
CA LEU A 245 30.84 42.11 -5.09
C LEU A 245 31.33 43.54 -5.36
N ALA A 246 30.87 44.52 -4.56
CA ALA A 246 31.35 45.90 -4.65
C ALA A 246 32.85 46.05 -4.37
N LYS A 247 33.41 45.26 -3.44
CA LYS A 247 34.87 45.23 -3.18
C LYS A 247 35.65 44.65 -4.36
N LEU A 248 35.14 43.58 -4.99
CA LEU A 248 35.73 42.95 -6.16
C LEU A 248 35.71 43.86 -7.39
N ASP A 249 34.60 44.56 -7.62
CA ASP A 249 34.47 45.54 -8.71
C ASP A 249 35.48 46.68 -8.52
N LYS A 250 35.56 47.23 -7.31
CA LYS A 250 36.54 48.28 -7.00
C LYS A 250 37.99 47.81 -7.21
N ALA A 251 38.33 46.60 -6.78
CA ALA A 251 39.66 46.03 -7.00
C ALA A 251 39.94 45.82 -8.50
N THR A 252 38.93 45.45 -9.27
CA THR A 252 39.03 45.27 -10.73
C THR A 252 39.28 46.59 -11.43
N ASP A 253 38.55 47.64 -11.06
CA ASP A 253 38.73 49.00 -11.60
C ASP A 253 40.12 49.56 -11.26
N GLU A 254 40.60 49.36 -10.03
CA GLU A 254 41.94 49.75 -9.61
C GLU A 254 43.03 49.02 -10.43
N LEU A 255 42.87 47.71 -10.66
CA LEU A 255 43.78 46.93 -11.50
C LEU A 255 43.75 47.39 -12.96
N GLN A 256 42.58 47.69 -13.52
CA GLN A 256 42.45 48.22 -14.87
C GLN A 256 43.13 49.59 -15.00
N SER A 257 42.93 50.49 -14.04
CA SER A 257 43.59 51.80 -14.04
C SER A 257 45.12 51.67 -13.97
N THR A 258 45.61 50.73 -13.16
CA THR A 258 47.04 50.43 -13.05
C THR A 258 47.59 49.86 -14.35
N LEU A 259 46.85 48.95 -15.00
CA LEU A 259 47.23 48.41 -16.31
C LEU A 259 47.33 49.50 -17.38
N VAL A 260 46.38 50.43 -17.42
CA VAL A 260 46.41 51.57 -18.36
C VAL A 260 47.61 52.47 -18.09
N GLN A 261 47.91 52.78 -16.82
CA GLN A 261 49.10 53.56 -16.46
C GLN A 261 50.39 52.85 -16.90
N ARG A 262 50.54 51.57 -16.59
CA ARG A 262 51.70 50.76 -17.00
C ARG A 262 51.84 50.65 -18.51
N GLN A 263 50.73 50.55 -19.23
CA GLN A 263 50.73 50.52 -20.69
C GLN A 263 51.22 51.86 -21.27
N ASN A 264 50.74 52.98 -20.73
CA ASN A 264 51.21 54.31 -21.13
C ASN A 264 52.69 54.53 -20.82
N GLU A 265 53.17 54.08 -19.65
CA GLU A 265 54.60 54.10 -19.31
C GLU A 265 55.42 53.28 -20.30
N LEU A 266 54.97 52.07 -20.66
CA LEU A 266 55.64 51.23 -21.66
C LEU A 266 55.68 51.89 -23.04
N ASP A 267 54.60 52.54 -23.46
CA ASP A 267 54.55 53.20 -24.75
C ASP A 267 55.43 54.45 -24.80
N GLN A 268 55.53 55.21 -23.71
CA GLN A 268 56.52 56.29 -23.58
C GLN A 268 57.96 55.76 -23.65
N LEU A 269 58.28 54.71 -22.90
CA LEU A 269 59.60 54.08 -22.95
C LEU A 269 59.94 53.54 -24.35
N ARG A 270 58.94 53.06 -25.10
CA ARG A 270 59.11 52.65 -26.51
C ARG A 270 59.40 53.84 -27.42
N LEU A 271 58.72 54.96 -27.23
CA LEU A 271 58.98 56.19 -27.98
C LEU A 271 60.37 56.75 -27.67
N ASP A 272 60.74 56.83 -26.40
CA ASP A 272 62.07 57.26 -25.97
C ASP A 272 63.16 56.36 -26.53
N ARG A 273 62.97 55.04 -26.46
CA ARG A 273 63.88 54.08 -27.09
C ARG A 273 64.02 54.37 -28.58
N ARG A 274 62.92 54.60 -29.30
CA ARG A 274 62.96 54.89 -30.74
C ARG A 274 63.73 56.17 -31.03
N PHE A 275 63.48 57.24 -30.28
CA PHE A 275 64.22 58.50 -30.40
C PHE A 275 65.73 58.32 -30.14
N ILE A 276 66.10 57.57 -29.11
CA ILE A 276 67.51 57.27 -28.80
C ILE A 276 68.14 56.44 -29.93
N VAL A 277 67.45 55.42 -30.46
CA VAL A 277 67.95 54.62 -31.58
C VAL A 277 68.14 55.48 -32.84
N ASP A 278 67.17 56.34 -33.17
CA ASP A 278 67.23 57.22 -34.34
C ASP A 278 68.36 58.25 -34.20
N SER A 279 68.55 58.83 -33.01
CA SER A 279 69.66 59.77 -32.74
C SER A 279 71.04 59.10 -32.76
N ILE A 280 71.16 57.83 -32.33
CA ILE A 280 72.38 57.03 -32.50
C ILE A 280 72.66 56.81 -33.99
N ALA A 281 71.64 56.45 -34.79
CA ALA A 281 71.77 56.26 -36.23
C ALA A 281 72.23 57.54 -36.94
N GLU A 282 71.62 58.69 -36.63
CA GLU A 282 72.06 59.99 -37.17
C GLU A 282 73.51 60.33 -36.79
N THR A 283 73.92 60.03 -35.55
CA THR A 283 75.29 60.31 -35.09
C THR A 283 76.30 59.40 -35.79
N GLN A 284 75.93 58.14 -36.06
CA GLN A 284 76.73 57.20 -36.83
C GLN A 284 76.81 57.57 -38.32
N GLU A 285 75.74 58.07 -38.92
CA GLU A 285 75.75 58.63 -40.29
C GLU A 285 76.64 59.87 -40.38
N ARG A 286 76.64 60.76 -39.37
CA ARG A 286 77.55 61.91 -39.32
C ARG A 286 79.02 61.49 -39.15
N GLN A 287 79.30 60.42 -38.41
CA GLN A 287 80.66 59.88 -38.29
C GLN A 287 81.15 59.18 -39.58
N THR A 288 80.26 58.52 -40.32
CA THR A 288 80.59 57.86 -41.60
C THR A 288 80.61 58.83 -42.79
N GLY A 289 79.87 59.94 -42.73
CA GLY A 289 79.90 61.03 -43.71
C GLY A 289 81.07 62.02 -43.60
N SER A 290 81.88 61.94 -42.54
CA SER A 290 82.99 62.88 -42.26
C SER A 290 84.40 62.26 -42.42
N PHE A 291 84.55 61.24 -43.26
CA PHE A 291 85.87 60.79 -43.73
C PHE A 291 86.08 61.14 -45.21
N PRO A 292 86.77 62.27 -45.51
CA PRO A 292 87.20 62.56 -46.87
C PRO A 292 88.27 61.54 -47.28
N LYS A 293 88.06 60.85 -48.41
CA LYS A 293 89.15 60.14 -49.11
C LYS A 293 90.16 61.18 -49.61
N MET A 294 91.09 61.57 -48.74
CA MET A 294 92.29 62.30 -49.14
C MET A 294 93.21 61.36 -49.92
N ARG A 295 93.26 61.65 -51.22
CA ARG A 295 94.31 61.36 -52.18
C ARG A 295 95.70 61.55 -51.53
N ARG A 296 96.52 60.49 -51.47
CA ARG A 296 97.98 60.60 -51.42
C ARG A 296 98.55 60.03 -52.72
N GLN A 297 98.88 60.91 -53.65
CA GLN A 297 99.89 60.67 -54.67
C GLN A 297 101.19 61.30 -54.20
N SER A 298 102.29 60.56 -54.24
CA SER A 298 103.60 60.98 -54.78
C SER A 298 104.65 59.95 -54.34
N ARG A 299 105.18 59.09 -55.23
CA ARG A 299 106.23 59.31 -56.24
C ARG A 299 107.52 58.56 -55.78
N PRO A 300 108.55 58.37 -56.63
CA PRO A 300 109.06 57.07 -57.04
C PRO A 300 110.44 56.73 -56.44
N ALA A 301 110.94 55.52 -56.71
CA ALA A 301 112.37 55.21 -56.63
C ALA A 301 112.77 54.35 -57.83
N VAL A 302 113.75 54.88 -58.58
CA VAL A 302 114.84 54.26 -59.36
C VAL A 302 114.55 52.94 -60.06
#